data_AF-A0A7Z2JB97-F1
#
_entry.id   AF-A0A7Z2JB97-F1
#
_cell.length_a   1.000
_cell.length_b   1.000
_cell.length_c   1.000
_cell.angle_alpha   90.00
_cell.angle_beta   90.00
_cell.angle_gamma   90.00
#
_symmetry.space_group_name_H-M   'P 1'
#
loop_
_entity.id
_entity.type
_entity.pdbx_description
1 polymer ?
#
loop_
_entity_poly.entity_id
_entity_poly.type
_entity_poly.pdbx_seq_one_letter_code
_entity_poly.pdbx_strand_id
1 'polypeptide(L)'
;MHYASEARAPLVRPVVDIEGGYVVAPMRRGLRLTTGVELATREREPNYAQLDAAEREARPVFGLGARLDETPWMGLRPCTPDMRPLLGPAPRHAGLWFAFGHNHHGLTLGPVTGRLVAEQIVGETPFTDPAPYLPARFG
;
A
#
# COMPACT_ATOMS: atom_id res chain seq x y z
N MET A 1 -3.20 12.27 -3.46
CA MET A 1 -3.42 13.73 -3.39
C MET A 1 -4.76 14.02 -2.73
N HIS A 2 -4.85 14.98 -1.80
CA HIS A 2 -6.14 15.43 -1.26
C HIS A 2 -6.75 16.56 -2.09
N TYR A 3 -8.07 16.57 -2.20
CA TYR A 3 -8.85 17.58 -2.89
C TYR A 3 -10.01 18.06 -2.02
N ALA A 4 -10.36 19.34 -2.15
CA ALA A 4 -11.67 19.82 -1.73
C ALA A 4 -12.77 19.06 -2.50
N SER A 5 -13.97 18.99 -1.93
CA SER A 5 -15.11 18.37 -2.60
C SER A 5 -16.07 19.46 -3.05
N GLU A 6 -16.37 19.47 -4.35
CA GLU A 6 -17.39 20.32 -4.98
C GLU A 6 -18.64 19.50 -5.37
N ALA A 7 -18.65 18.21 -5.02
CA ALA A 7 -19.76 17.32 -5.30
C ALA A 7 -21.02 17.76 -4.55
N ARG A 8 -22.15 17.77 -5.27
CA ARG A 8 -23.47 18.11 -4.68
C ARG A 8 -23.89 17.13 -3.58
N ALA A 9 -23.43 15.88 -3.65
CA ALA A 9 -23.66 14.86 -2.64
C ALA A 9 -22.31 14.29 -2.17
N PRO A 10 -22.13 14.04 -0.87
CA PRO A 10 -20.87 13.54 -0.35
C PRO A 10 -20.63 12.08 -0.74
N LEU A 11 -19.40 11.76 -1.13
CA LEU A 11 -18.96 10.37 -1.25
C LEU A 11 -18.84 9.75 0.14
N VAL A 12 -19.56 8.66 0.41
CA VAL A 12 -19.60 8.02 1.74
C VAL A 12 -18.77 6.74 1.81
N ARG A 13 -18.26 6.25 0.69
CA ARG A 13 -17.44 5.03 0.60
C ARG A 13 -16.34 5.21 -0.43
N PRO A 14 -15.18 4.54 -0.28
CA PRO A 14 -14.20 4.48 -1.33
C PRO A 14 -14.78 3.88 -2.60
N VAL A 15 -14.42 4.43 -3.75
CA VAL A 15 -14.74 3.91 -5.08
C VAL A 15 -13.45 3.63 -5.81
N VAL A 16 -13.37 2.44 -6.40
CA VAL A 16 -12.28 2.03 -7.28
C VAL A 16 -12.79 2.14 -8.70
N ASP A 17 -12.12 2.96 -9.52
CA ASP A 17 -12.29 2.95 -10.96
C ASP A 17 -11.22 2.02 -11.55
N ILE A 18 -11.65 0.86 -12.01
CA ILE A 18 -10.74 -0.18 -12.51
C ILE A 18 -10.14 0.25 -13.86
N GLU A 19 -10.93 0.91 -14.71
CA GLU A 19 -10.51 1.31 -16.04
C GLU A 19 -9.56 2.52 -15.98
N GLY A 20 -9.90 3.52 -15.16
CA GLY A 20 -9.04 4.68 -14.89
C GLY A 20 -7.84 4.37 -13.98
N GLY A 21 -7.83 3.20 -13.32
CA GLY A 21 -6.71 2.74 -12.50
C GLY A 21 -6.48 3.59 -11.23
N TYR A 22 -7.55 4.10 -10.62
CA TYR A 22 -7.47 4.95 -9.43
C TYR A 22 -8.52 4.62 -8.37
N VAL A 23 -8.30 5.13 -7.17
CA VAL A 23 -9.26 5.07 -6.05
C VAL A 23 -9.55 6.48 -5.57
N VAL A 24 -10.83 6.80 -5.37
CA VAL A 24 -11.28 8.00 -4.66
C VAL A 24 -11.87 7.57 -3.33
N ALA A 25 -11.32 8.08 -2.23
CA ALA A 25 -11.79 7.77 -0.88
C ALA A 25 -12.15 9.05 -0.11
N PRO A 26 -13.27 9.08 0.63
CA PRO A 26 -13.56 10.17 1.55
C PRO A 26 -12.64 10.11 2.77
N MET A 27 -12.03 11.25 3.11
CA MET A 27 -11.15 11.43 4.26
C MET A 27 -11.61 12.63 5.08
N ARG A 28 -11.12 12.75 6.33
CA ARG A 28 -11.42 13.90 7.20
C ARG A 28 -11.05 15.26 6.58
N ARG A 29 -10.04 15.29 5.69
CA ARG A 29 -9.55 16.52 5.02
C ARG A 29 -10.22 16.79 3.66
N GLY A 30 -11.10 15.92 3.16
CA GLY A 30 -11.67 16.00 1.82
C GLY A 30 -11.58 14.67 1.08
N LEU A 31 -11.56 14.70 -0.26
CA LEU A 31 -11.43 13.50 -1.08
C LEU A 31 -9.95 13.17 -1.30
N ARG A 32 -9.58 11.90 -1.18
CA ARG A 32 -8.25 11.40 -1.51
C ARG A 32 -8.30 10.64 -2.83
N LEU A 33 -7.58 11.12 -3.83
CA LEU A 33 -7.28 10.38 -5.05
C LEU A 33 -5.93 9.66 -4.88
N THR A 34 -5.91 8.36 -5.18
CA THR A 34 -4.69 7.56 -5.28
C THR A 34 -4.64 6.85 -6.62
N THR A 35 -3.43 6.65 -7.15
CA THR A 35 -3.19 6.07 -8.46
C THR A 35 -2.46 4.74 -8.37
N GLY A 36 -2.03 4.22 -9.52
CA GLY A 36 -1.28 2.98 -9.67
C GLY A 36 0.14 3.00 -9.13
N VAL A 37 0.96 2.12 -9.71
CA VAL A 37 2.36 1.88 -9.35
C VAL A 37 3.26 2.08 -10.56
N GLU A 38 4.53 2.36 -10.32
CA GLU A 38 5.58 2.30 -11.34
C GLU A 38 6.76 1.47 -10.83
N LEU A 39 7.53 0.89 -11.76
CA LEU A 39 8.82 0.27 -11.47
C LEU A 39 9.90 1.33 -11.63
N ALA A 40 10.53 1.70 -10.53
CA ALA A 40 11.54 2.74 -10.48
C ALA A 40 12.64 2.39 -9.47
N THR A 41 13.83 2.94 -9.66
CA THR A 41 14.87 2.94 -8.63
C THR A 41 14.48 3.87 -7.49
N ARG A 42 15.01 3.61 -6.30
CA ARG A 42 14.68 4.38 -5.09
C ARG A 42 15.08 5.86 -5.20
N GLU A 43 16.16 6.13 -5.92
CA GLU A 43 16.76 7.44 -6.10
C GLU A 43 16.10 8.25 -7.24
N ARG A 44 15.12 7.67 -7.95
CA ARG A 44 14.45 8.35 -9.05
C ARG A 44 13.56 9.47 -8.53
N GLU A 45 13.60 10.62 -9.22
CA GLU A 45 12.69 11.73 -8.96
C GLU A 45 11.22 11.33 -9.17
N PRO A 46 10.27 11.91 -8.40
CA PRO A 46 8.85 11.61 -8.52
C PRO A 46 8.30 11.86 -9.94
N ASN A 47 7.47 10.92 -10.40
CA ASN A 47 6.74 11.03 -11.67
C ASN A 47 5.23 11.15 -11.40
N TYR A 48 4.64 12.31 -11.70
CA TYR A 48 3.24 12.59 -11.42
C TYR A 48 2.29 12.32 -12.60
N ALA A 49 2.78 11.78 -13.71
CA ALA A 49 1.95 11.56 -14.91
C ALA A 49 0.70 10.71 -14.63
N GLN A 50 0.80 9.68 -13.78
CA GLN A 50 -0.36 8.87 -13.38
C GLN A 50 -1.39 9.68 -12.59
N LEU A 51 -0.92 10.53 -11.66
CA LEU A 51 -1.80 11.40 -10.88
C LEU A 51 -2.51 12.41 -11.77
N ASP A 52 -1.79 13.04 -12.69
CA ASP A 52 -2.38 14.04 -13.59
C ASP A 52 -3.40 13.41 -14.55
N ALA A 53 -3.16 12.18 -15.01
CA ALA A 53 -4.13 11.40 -15.77
C ALA A 53 -5.38 11.06 -14.95
N ALA A 54 -5.21 10.45 -13.78
CA ALA A 54 -6.32 10.10 -12.89
C ALA A 54 -7.12 11.32 -12.44
N GLU A 55 -6.46 12.46 -12.20
CA GLU A 55 -7.13 13.69 -11.80
C GLU A 55 -8.03 14.23 -12.92
N ARG A 56 -7.56 14.21 -14.18
CA ARG A 56 -8.35 14.63 -15.34
C ARG A 56 -9.62 13.80 -15.49
N GLU A 57 -9.55 12.50 -15.23
CA GLU A 57 -10.68 11.57 -15.35
C GLU A 57 -11.62 11.62 -14.14
N ALA A 58 -11.07 11.61 -12.92
CA ALA A 58 -11.85 11.58 -11.69
C ALA A 58 -12.54 12.92 -11.38
N ARG A 59 -11.97 14.05 -11.82
CA ARG A 59 -12.50 15.39 -11.51
C ARG A 59 -13.96 15.60 -11.91
N PRO A 60 -14.39 15.38 -13.16
CA PRO A 60 -15.79 15.56 -13.55
C PRO A 60 -16.74 14.54 -12.89
N VAL A 61 -16.25 13.34 -12.57
CA VAL A 61 -17.08 12.25 -11.99
C VAL A 61 -17.34 12.49 -10.51
N PHE A 62 -16.31 12.87 -9.75
CA PHE A 62 -16.37 12.97 -8.29
C PHE A 62 -16.42 14.41 -7.77
N GLY A 63 -16.42 15.42 -8.64
CA GLY A 63 -16.39 16.83 -8.24
C GLY A 63 -15.15 17.16 -7.42
N LEU A 64 -13.98 16.74 -7.91
CA LEU A 64 -12.71 17.10 -7.26
C LEU A 64 -12.51 18.61 -7.40
N GLY A 65 -12.31 19.32 -6.29
CA GLY A 65 -12.03 20.76 -6.26
C GLY A 65 -10.54 21.08 -6.25
N ALA A 66 -10.15 22.10 -5.50
CA ALA A 66 -8.75 22.49 -5.36
C ALA A 66 -7.89 21.39 -4.69
N ARG A 67 -6.63 21.29 -5.12
CA ARG A 67 -5.57 20.49 -4.50
C ARG A 67 -5.29 21.00 -3.07
N LEU A 68 -5.21 20.12 -2.08
CA LEU A 68 -5.06 20.47 -0.64
C LEU A 68 -3.71 20.08 -0.01
N ASP A 69 -2.90 19.28 -0.70
CA ASP A 69 -1.51 19.03 -0.31
C ASP A 69 -0.59 19.90 -1.20
N GLU A 70 0.50 20.43 -0.65
CA GLU A 70 1.46 21.24 -1.43
C GLU A 70 2.17 20.41 -2.50
N THR A 71 2.53 19.17 -2.13
CA THR A 71 3.17 18.21 -3.02
C THR A 71 2.44 16.88 -2.99
N PRO A 72 2.30 16.18 -4.14
CA PRO A 72 1.72 14.85 -4.13
C PRO A 72 2.59 13.87 -3.34
N TRP A 73 1.99 13.22 -2.35
CA TRP A 73 2.66 12.17 -1.60
C TRP A 73 2.92 10.93 -2.47
N MET A 74 4.11 10.36 -2.34
CA MET A 74 4.55 9.10 -2.95
C MET A 74 5.17 8.20 -1.88
N GLY A 75 5.05 6.88 -2.05
CA GLY A 75 5.65 5.90 -1.15
C GLY A 75 6.20 4.69 -1.90
N LEU A 76 7.27 4.11 -1.37
CA LEU A 76 7.93 2.92 -1.91
C LEU A 76 7.32 1.67 -1.29
N ARG A 77 6.98 0.69 -2.13
CA ARG A 77 6.39 -0.58 -1.68
C ARG A 77 7.49 -1.65 -1.63
N PRO A 78 7.74 -2.28 -0.48
CA PRO A 78 8.63 -3.43 -0.41
C PRO A 78 7.92 -4.62 -1.06
N CYS A 79 8.33 -4.97 -2.28
CA CYS A 79 7.72 -6.05 -3.04
C CYS A 79 8.70 -7.22 -3.24
N THR A 80 8.21 -8.42 -3.00
CA THR A 80 8.93 -9.67 -3.30
C THR A 80 8.50 -10.22 -4.66
N PRO A 81 9.34 -10.99 -5.36
CA PRO A 81 9.01 -11.53 -6.69
C PRO A 81 7.75 -12.40 -6.72
N ASP A 82 7.42 -13.04 -5.60
CA ASP A 82 6.26 -13.93 -5.47
C ASP A 82 5.06 -13.27 -4.80
N MET A 83 5.10 -11.95 -4.57
CA MET A 83 4.03 -11.16 -3.94
C MET A 83 3.65 -11.62 -2.52
N ARG A 84 4.50 -12.40 -1.85
CA ARG A 84 4.30 -12.83 -0.45
C ARG A 84 5.32 -12.17 0.48
N PRO A 85 4.94 -11.80 1.72
CA PRO A 85 5.90 -11.24 2.65
C PRO A 85 6.98 -12.27 3.05
N LEU A 86 8.09 -11.76 3.57
CA LEU A 86 9.17 -12.53 4.18
C LEU A 86 9.02 -12.43 5.70
N LEU A 87 8.47 -13.49 6.30
CA LEU A 87 8.12 -13.58 7.71
C LEU A 87 8.81 -14.80 8.32
N GLY A 88 9.81 -14.58 9.18
CA GLY A 88 10.54 -15.67 9.84
C GLY A 88 12.02 -15.40 10.09
N PRO A 89 12.77 -16.39 10.59
CA PRO A 89 14.18 -16.22 10.93
C PRO A 89 15.04 -16.00 9.68
N ALA A 90 16.07 -15.15 9.81
CA ALA A 90 17.06 -14.95 8.76
C ALA A 90 17.97 -16.19 8.64
N PRO A 91 18.11 -16.80 7.44
CA PRO A 91 18.76 -18.10 7.30
C PRO A 91 20.25 -18.12 7.66
N ARG A 92 20.92 -16.96 7.65
CA ARG A 92 22.37 -16.84 7.87
C ARG A 92 22.76 -16.07 9.14
N HIS A 93 21.78 -15.64 9.95
CA HIS A 93 22.05 -14.79 11.11
C HIS A 93 21.19 -15.22 12.30
N ALA A 94 21.81 -15.88 13.28
CA ALA A 94 21.13 -16.28 14.50
C ALA A 94 20.56 -15.05 15.23
N GLY A 95 19.28 -15.15 15.64
CA GLY A 95 18.58 -14.07 16.35
C GLY A 95 18.04 -12.94 15.47
N LEU A 96 18.31 -12.93 14.16
CA LEU A 96 17.74 -11.95 13.23
C LEU A 96 16.44 -12.49 12.61
N TRP A 97 15.43 -11.61 12.49
CA TRP A 97 14.11 -11.95 11.97
C TRP A 97 13.68 -10.99 10.85
N PHE A 98 12.97 -11.52 9.87
CA PHE A 98 12.39 -10.77 8.76
C PHE A 98 10.89 -10.61 8.96
N ALA A 99 10.40 -9.39 8.67
CA ALA A 99 8.99 -9.03 8.69
C ALA A 99 8.73 -7.88 7.68
N PHE A 100 8.96 -8.14 6.40
CA PHE A 100 8.81 -7.16 5.32
C PHE A 100 8.21 -7.79 4.06
N GLY A 101 8.03 -6.99 3.00
CA GLY A 101 7.59 -7.52 1.69
C GLY A 101 6.08 -7.59 1.51
N HIS A 102 5.31 -6.79 2.25
CA HIS A 102 3.83 -6.82 2.21
C HIS A 102 3.21 -6.15 0.99
N ASN A 103 4.00 -5.68 0.03
CA ASN A 103 3.50 -5.02 -1.19
C ASN A 103 2.56 -3.84 -0.85
N HIS A 104 1.31 -3.94 -1.28
CA HIS A 104 0.25 -2.94 -1.03
C HIS A 104 -0.65 -3.30 0.17
N HIS A 105 -0.39 -4.40 0.86
CA HIS A 105 -1.21 -4.92 1.96
C HIS A 105 -0.58 -4.71 3.34
N GLY A 106 0.46 -3.89 3.47
CA GLY A 106 1.18 -3.68 4.74
C GLY A 106 0.29 -3.22 5.89
N LEU A 107 -0.63 -2.27 5.65
CA LEU A 107 -1.54 -1.79 6.69
C LEU A 107 -2.55 -2.88 7.11
N THR A 108 -3.07 -3.64 6.14
CA THR A 108 -4.04 -4.72 6.38
C THR A 108 -3.40 -5.91 7.10
N LEU A 109 -2.19 -6.30 6.71
CA LEU A 109 -1.52 -7.50 7.17
C LEU A 109 -0.56 -7.26 8.35
N GLY A 110 -0.29 -6.01 8.71
CA GLY A 110 0.60 -5.65 9.81
C GLY A 110 0.26 -6.35 11.14
N PRO A 111 -1.00 -6.27 11.62
CA PRO A 111 -1.38 -6.90 12.89
C PRO A 111 -1.15 -8.42 12.91
N VAL A 112 -1.61 -9.12 11.87
CA VAL A 112 -1.46 -10.58 11.77
C VAL A 112 -0.01 -11.00 11.52
N THR A 113 0.79 -10.16 10.86
CA THR A 113 2.23 -10.37 10.70
C THR A 113 2.93 -10.31 12.05
N GLY A 114 2.65 -9.28 12.84
CA GLY A 114 3.26 -9.12 14.17
C GLY A 114 2.96 -10.30 15.06
N ARG A 115 1.69 -10.76 15.08
CA ARG A 115 1.29 -11.98 15.78
C ARG A 115 2.05 -13.21 15.29
N LEU A 116 2.08 -13.46 13.98
CA LEU A 116 2.73 -14.64 13.41
C LEU A 116 4.23 -14.70 13.73
N VAL A 117 4.91 -13.56 13.67
CA VAL A 117 6.35 -13.48 13.96
C VAL A 117 6.61 -13.63 15.46
N ALA A 118 5.77 -13.03 16.32
CA ALA A 118 5.88 -13.19 17.77
C ALA A 118 5.70 -14.65 18.20
N GLU A 119 4.66 -15.34 17.73
CA GLU A 119 4.39 -16.75 18.02
C GLU A 119 5.59 -17.63 17.62
N GLN A 120 6.18 -17.39 16.44
CA GLN A 120 7.40 -18.09 16.01
C GLN A 120 8.62 -17.80 16.90
N ILE A 121 8.80 -16.54 17.34
CA ILE A 121 9.94 -16.14 18.18
C ILE A 121 9.88 -16.83 19.55
N VAL A 122 8.70 -16.91 20.16
CA VAL A 122 8.53 -17.47 21.51
C VAL A 122 8.31 -18.99 21.51
N GLY A 123 8.25 -19.63 20.33
CA GLY A 123 8.06 -21.08 20.20
C GLY A 123 6.61 -21.52 20.43
N GLU A 124 5.64 -20.62 20.26
CA GLU A 124 4.21 -20.96 20.30
C GLU A 124 3.75 -21.59 18.99
N THR A 125 2.62 -22.30 19.02
CA THR A 125 1.97 -22.79 17.80
C THR A 125 1.42 -21.61 16.98
N PRO A 126 1.91 -21.36 15.76
CA PRO A 126 1.44 -20.24 14.95
C PRO A 126 -0.04 -20.39 14.58
N PHE A 127 -0.78 -19.27 14.53
CA PHE A 127 -2.22 -19.30 14.18
C PHE A 127 -2.51 -19.75 12.74
N THR A 128 -1.50 -19.76 11.87
CA THR A 128 -1.53 -20.27 10.50
C THR A 128 -0.16 -20.85 10.14
N ASP A 129 -0.12 -21.76 9.16
CA ASP A 129 1.15 -22.32 8.67
C ASP A 129 2.11 -21.20 8.19
N PRO A 130 3.30 -21.05 8.81
CA PRO A 130 4.26 -20.03 8.42
C PRO A 130 5.06 -20.40 7.16
N ALA A 131 5.08 -21.68 6.75
CA ALA A 131 5.96 -22.19 5.70
C ALA A 131 5.93 -21.38 4.38
N PRO A 132 4.77 -20.90 3.89
CA PRO A 132 4.70 -20.11 2.66
C PRO A 132 5.41 -18.74 2.74
N TYR A 133 5.66 -18.24 3.95
CA TYR A 133 6.20 -16.90 4.21
C TYR A 133 7.66 -16.91 4.67
N LEU A 134 8.23 -18.10 4.94
CA LEU A 134 9.60 -18.24 5.41
C LEU A 134 10.60 -17.73 4.36
N PRO A 135 11.73 -17.14 4.79
CA PRO A 135 12.80 -16.70 3.87
C PRO A 135 13.46 -17.82 3.08
N ALA A 136 13.51 -19.04 3.64
CA ALA A 136 14.12 -20.21 3.01
C ALA A 136 13.54 -20.58 1.64
N ARG A 137 12.36 -20.06 1.27
CA ARG A 137 11.74 -20.33 -0.03
C ARG A 137 12.51 -19.79 -1.24
N PHE A 138 13.48 -18.89 -1.03
CA PHE A 138 14.30 -18.31 -2.10
C PHE A 138 15.73 -18.87 -2.17
N GLY A 139 16.07 -19.86 -1.33
CA GLY A 139 17.43 -20.42 -1.23
C GLY A 139 18.26 -19.82 -0.10
#